data_AF-A0A924KRJ9-F1
#
_entry.id   AF-A0A924KRJ9-F1
#
_cell.length_a   1.000
_cell.length_b   1.000
_cell.length_c   1.000
_cell.angle_alpha   90.00
_cell.angle_beta   90.00
_cell.angle_gamma   90.00
#
_symmetry.space_group_name_H-M   'P 1'
#
loop_
_entity.id
_entity.type
_entity.pdbx_description
1 polymer ?
#
loop_
_entity_poly.entity_id
_entity_poly.type
_entity_poly.pdbx_seq_one_letter_code
_entity_poly.pdbx_strand_id
1 'polypeptide(L)'
;MEKNPSPPYPRDLIGYSRHPPEVHWPDRARIAVQFVLNYEEGAENSVLHGDAQSEQFLAEIIGAQAFAARHMSMESIYEYGSRAGVWRILREFERRQLPLTV
;
A
#
# COMPACT_ATOMS: atom_id res chain seq x y z
N MET A 1 -10.22 -40.11 -28.37
CA MET A 1 -10.61 -38.81 -27.78
C MET A 1 -9.38 -37.95 -27.75
N GLU A 2 -9.37 -36.96 -28.64
CA GLU A 2 -8.29 -36.00 -28.82
C GLU A 2 -8.20 -35.12 -27.56
N LYS A 3 -7.07 -35.18 -26.84
CA LYS A 3 -6.82 -34.28 -25.69
C LYS A 3 -6.51 -32.91 -26.27
N ASN A 4 -7.51 -32.03 -26.31
CA ASN A 4 -7.27 -30.61 -26.51
C ASN A 4 -6.39 -30.12 -25.35
N PRO A 5 -5.17 -29.60 -25.60
CA PRO A 5 -4.36 -29.08 -24.53
C PRO A 5 -5.06 -27.85 -23.93
N SER A 6 -5.30 -27.88 -22.63
CA SER A 6 -5.80 -26.73 -21.89
C SER A 6 -4.85 -25.54 -22.12
N PRO A 7 -5.36 -24.31 -22.30
CA PRO A 7 -4.49 -23.14 -22.43
C PRO A 7 -3.61 -23.01 -21.18
N PRO A 8 -2.37 -22.49 -21.31
CA PRO A 8 -1.43 -22.38 -20.20
C PRO A 8 -2.02 -21.54 -19.06
N TYR A 9 -1.88 -22.03 -17.82
CA TYR A 9 -2.41 -21.37 -16.63
C TYR A 9 -1.53 -20.16 -16.26
N PRO A 10 -2.06 -18.92 -16.19
CA PRO A 10 -1.25 -17.71 -16.13
C PRO A 10 -0.77 -17.34 -14.71
N ARG A 11 -0.82 -18.28 -13.77
CA ARG A 11 -0.41 -18.04 -12.37
C ARG A 11 0.62 -19.08 -11.96
N ASP A 12 1.71 -18.60 -11.39
CA ASP A 12 2.59 -19.46 -10.62
C ASP A 12 1.98 -19.68 -9.23
N LEU A 13 1.40 -20.86 -9.02
CA LEU A 13 0.89 -21.29 -7.72
C LEU A 13 1.93 -22.11 -6.93
N ILE A 14 3.07 -22.42 -7.54
CA ILE A 14 4.09 -23.29 -6.98
C ILE A 14 5.14 -22.43 -6.25
N GLY A 15 5.59 -21.34 -6.86
CA GLY A 15 6.68 -20.51 -6.37
C GLY A 15 7.91 -21.36 -6.09
N TYR A 16 8.53 -21.16 -4.92
CA TYR A 16 9.73 -21.91 -4.52
C TYR A 16 9.46 -23.32 -3.94
N SER A 17 8.19 -23.74 -3.82
CA SER A 17 7.83 -25.05 -3.28
C SER A 17 8.48 -25.32 -1.90
N ARG A 18 8.94 -26.55 -1.64
CA ARG A 18 9.52 -26.98 -0.35
C ARG A 18 10.95 -26.49 -0.09
N HIS A 19 11.63 -25.95 -1.09
CA HIS A 19 13.05 -25.59 -1.00
C HIS A 19 13.25 -24.14 -1.46
N PRO A 20 12.94 -23.15 -0.60
CA PRO A 20 13.27 -21.76 -0.87
C PRO A 20 14.78 -21.57 -1.03
N PRO A 21 15.22 -20.56 -1.81
CA PRO A 21 16.64 -20.28 -1.96
C PRO A 21 17.26 -19.93 -0.62
N GLU A 22 18.51 -20.32 -0.43
CA GLU A 22 19.32 -19.81 0.67
C GLU A 22 19.61 -18.33 0.40
N VAL A 23 19.30 -17.48 1.38
CA VAL A 23 19.50 -16.03 1.26
C VAL A 23 20.62 -15.59 2.17
N HIS A 24 21.62 -14.94 1.58
CA HIS A 24 22.75 -14.38 2.30
C HIS A 24 22.58 -12.87 2.43
N TRP A 25 21.89 -12.44 3.48
CA TRP A 25 21.79 -11.02 3.79
C TRP A 25 23.14 -10.46 4.25
N PRO A 26 23.41 -9.16 4.01
CA PRO A 26 24.56 -8.47 4.60
C PRO A 26 24.69 -8.74 6.10
N ASP A 27 25.93 -8.77 6.59
CA ASP A 27 26.27 -8.99 8.00
C ASP A 27 25.75 -10.29 8.62
N ARG A 28 25.37 -11.28 7.79
CA ARG A 28 24.74 -12.55 8.22
C ARG A 28 23.44 -12.32 9.00
N ALA A 29 22.68 -11.28 8.65
CA ALA A 29 21.39 -11.01 9.23
C ALA A 29 20.42 -12.19 9.00
N ARG A 30 19.64 -12.54 10.03
CA ARG A 30 18.65 -13.64 9.96
C ARG A 30 17.35 -13.23 9.27
N ILE A 31 17.10 -11.93 9.18
CA ILE A 31 15.91 -11.34 8.60
C ILE A 31 16.28 -9.98 8.00
N ALA A 32 15.70 -9.66 6.85
CA ALA A 32 15.65 -8.31 6.32
C ALA A 32 14.29 -7.69 6.69
N VAL A 33 14.32 -6.52 7.33
CA VAL A 33 13.09 -5.74 7.64
C VAL A 33 13.05 -4.54 6.70
N GLN A 34 11.91 -4.33 6.04
CA GLN A 34 11.71 -3.23 5.09
C GLN A 34 10.46 -2.46 5.49
N PHE A 35 10.62 -1.19 5.88
CA PHE A 35 9.53 -0.29 6.21
C PHE A 35 9.09 0.50 4.98
N VAL A 36 7.81 0.36 4.61
CA VAL A 36 7.19 1.12 3.50
C VAL A 36 6.33 2.24 4.08
N LEU A 37 6.51 3.45 3.58
CA LEU A 37 5.66 4.61 3.89
C LEU A 37 4.90 4.99 2.61
N ASN A 38 3.65 4.56 2.50
CA ASN A 38 2.80 5.04 1.42
C ASN A 38 2.52 6.53 1.61
N TYR A 39 2.53 7.26 0.50
CA TYR A 39 2.11 8.66 0.44
C TYR A 39 1.07 8.78 -0.67
N GLU A 40 -0.19 8.70 -0.28
CA GLU A 40 -1.36 8.61 -1.17
C GLU A 40 -2.23 9.87 -1.06
N GLU A 41 -2.02 10.65 -0.01
CA GLU A 41 -2.87 11.76 0.38
C GLU A 41 -2.78 12.94 -0.59
N GLY A 42 -3.93 13.29 -1.17
CA GLY A 42 -4.07 14.24 -2.27
C GLY A 42 -4.26 13.58 -3.64
N ALA A 43 -4.25 12.24 -3.73
CA ALA A 43 -4.49 11.48 -4.94
C ALA A 43 -5.60 10.41 -4.78
N GLU A 44 -6.23 10.35 -3.61
CA GLU A 44 -7.40 9.50 -3.37
C GLU A 44 -8.60 9.91 -4.24
N ASN A 45 -9.62 9.04 -4.29
CA ASN A 45 -10.79 9.32 -5.12
C ASN A 45 -11.47 10.62 -4.69
N SER A 46 -11.57 11.56 -5.62
CA SER A 46 -12.20 12.84 -5.39
C SER A 46 -12.84 13.38 -6.65
N VAL A 47 -14.04 13.95 -6.51
CA VAL A 47 -14.68 14.67 -7.60
C VAL A 47 -13.86 15.87 -8.08
N LEU A 48 -12.92 16.37 -7.27
CA LEU A 48 -11.96 17.40 -7.67
C LEU A 48 -10.89 16.88 -8.64
N HIS A 49 -10.61 15.57 -8.63
CA HIS A 49 -9.66 14.90 -9.52
C HIS A 49 -10.33 14.42 -10.82
N GLY A 50 -11.66 14.59 -10.93
CA GLY A 50 -12.46 14.10 -12.06
C GLY A 50 -13.07 12.71 -11.83
N ASP A 51 -12.91 12.14 -10.63
CA ASP A 51 -13.51 10.87 -10.28
C ASP A 51 -15.02 11.01 -10.12
N ALA A 52 -15.75 9.91 -10.35
CA ALA A 52 -17.19 9.91 -10.21
C ALA A 52 -17.66 10.08 -8.76
N GLN A 53 -16.83 9.68 -7.78
CA GLN A 53 -17.23 9.58 -6.38
C GLN A 53 -16.07 9.87 -5.41
N SER A 54 -16.41 10.19 -4.15
CA SER A 54 -15.48 10.35 -3.04
C SER A 54 -14.87 9.03 -2.55
N GLU A 55 -13.68 9.10 -1.97
CA GLU A 55 -12.99 7.99 -1.31
C GLU A 55 -13.82 7.29 -0.21
N GLN A 56 -13.55 5.99 -0.04
CA GLN A 56 -14.21 5.10 0.92
C GLN A 56 -13.23 4.31 1.78
N PHE A 57 -11.98 4.12 1.33
CA PHE A 57 -11.05 3.17 1.90
C PHE A 57 -10.03 3.81 2.87
N LEU A 58 -9.40 2.98 3.70
CA LEU A 58 -8.32 3.32 4.64
C LEU A 58 -8.48 4.64 5.42
N ALA A 59 -9.68 4.86 5.96
CA ALA A 59 -10.00 6.03 6.77
C ALA A 59 -10.65 5.63 8.11
N GLU A 60 -10.73 6.59 9.03
CA GLU A 60 -11.38 6.41 10.33
C GLU A 60 -12.91 6.19 10.22
N ILE A 61 -13.50 6.47 9.04
CA ILE A 61 -14.93 6.24 8.77
C ILE A 61 -15.09 4.83 8.17
N ILE A 62 -15.15 3.83 9.03
CA ILE A 62 -15.28 2.43 8.63
C ILE A 62 -16.61 2.21 7.89
N GLY A 63 -16.53 1.68 6.66
CA GLY A 63 -17.71 1.44 5.83
C GLY A 63 -18.30 2.69 5.19
N ALA A 64 -17.49 3.76 5.04
CA ALA A 64 -17.88 4.97 4.33
C ALA A 64 -18.52 4.65 2.97
N GLN A 65 -19.64 5.33 2.69
CA GLN A 65 -20.29 5.28 1.38
C GLN A 65 -19.65 6.31 0.47
N ALA A 66 -19.52 5.98 -0.81
CA ALA A 66 -19.08 6.90 -1.85
C ALA A 66 -20.20 7.89 -2.19
N PHE A 67 -19.85 9.16 -2.34
CA PHE A 67 -20.77 10.22 -2.76
C PHE A 67 -20.34 10.77 -4.12
N ALA A 68 -21.28 11.05 -5.02
CA ALA A 68 -21.03 11.82 -6.25
C ALA A 68 -20.87 13.33 -5.96
N ALA A 69 -20.13 13.64 -4.90
CA ALA A 69 -19.85 14.96 -4.37
C ALA A 69 -18.60 14.87 -3.47
N ARG A 70 -18.12 16.00 -2.99
CA ARG A 70 -17.07 16.04 -1.98
C ARG A 70 -17.55 15.42 -0.67
N HIS A 71 -16.71 14.58 -0.08
CA HIS A 71 -16.92 14.06 1.26
C HIS A 71 -15.94 14.76 2.22
N MET A 72 -16.35 15.91 2.74
CA MET A 72 -15.45 16.82 3.48
C MET A 72 -14.75 16.16 4.68
N SER A 73 -15.44 15.28 5.40
CA SER A 73 -14.81 14.53 6.50
C SER A 73 -13.71 13.61 6.00
N MET A 74 -13.94 12.90 4.89
CA MET A 74 -12.95 12.02 4.27
C MET A 74 -11.72 12.81 3.81
N GLU A 75 -11.93 13.91 3.10
CA GLU A 75 -10.84 14.78 2.64
C GLU A 75 -9.99 15.28 3.82
N SER A 76 -10.62 15.73 4.91
CA SER A 76 -9.88 16.19 6.09
C SER A 76 -9.07 15.09 6.80
N ILE A 77 -9.50 13.83 6.69
CA ILE A 77 -8.77 12.66 7.21
C ILE A 77 -7.52 12.41 6.37
N TYR A 78 -7.65 12.41 5.04
CA TYR A 78 -6.51 12.30 4.13
C TYR A 78 -5.54 13.48 4.30
N GLU A 79 -6.06 14.71 4.40
CA GLU A 79 -5.24 15.89 4.67
C GLU A 79 -4.40 15.77 5.95
N TYR A 80 -4.86 15.05 6.98
CA TYR A 80 -4.05 14.85 8.17
C TYR A 80 -2.74 14.09 7.88
N GLY A 81 -2.78 13.10 6.98
CA GLY A 81 -1.62 12.33 6.55
C GLY A 81 -0.51 13.22 5.98
N SER A 82 -0.84 14.01 4.97
CA SER A 82 0.09 14.93 4.31
C SER A 82 0.49 16.14 5.18
N ARG A 83 -0.41 16.66 6.02
CA ARG A 83 -0.15 17.85 6.84
C ARG A 83 0.62 17.55 8.12
N ALA A 84 0.40 16.39 8.74
CA ALA A 84 0.89 16.09 10.09
C ALA A 84 1.46 14.67 10.24
N GLY A 85 0.79 13.66 9.67
CA GLY A 85 1.16 12.24 9.77
C GLY A 85 2.56 11.97 9.26
N VAL A 86 2.84 12.34 8.01
CA VAL A 86 4.12 12.11 7.32
C VAL A 86 5.30 12.65 8.13
N TRP A 87 5.20 13.88 8.64
CA TRP A 87 6.29 14.50 9.39
C TRP A 87 6.56 13.83 10.72
N ARG A 88 5.52 13.27 11.37
CA ARG A 88 5.69 12.51 12.61
C ARG A 88 6.44 11.21 12.36
N ILE A 89 6.13 10.53 11.26
CA ILE A 89 6.79 9.27 10.88
C ILE A 89 8.24 9.54 10.50
N LEU A 90 8.49 10.49 9.59
CA LEU A 90 9.85 10.80 9.12
C LEU A 90 10.78 11.17 10.28
N ARG A 91 10.33 11.98 11.24
CA ARG A 91 11.12 12.32 12.44
C ARG A 91 11.50 11.10 13.26
N GLU A 92 10.63 10.10 13.38
CA GLU A 92 10.90 8.91 14.19
C GLU A 92 11.95 8.00 13.53
N PHE A 93 11.91 7.88 12.20
CA PHE A 93 12.91 7.14 11.43
C PHE A 93 14.27 7.86 11.41
N GLU A 94 14.27 9.18 11.21
CA GLU A 94 15.47 10.00 11.28
C GLU A 94 16.14 9.90 12.66
N ARG A 95 15.36 10.04 13.74
CA ARG A 95 15.84 9.94 15.13
C ARG A 95 16.52 8.60 15.43
N ARG A 96 16.05 7.52 14.80
CA ARG A 96 16.60 6.16 14.96
C ARG A 96 17.67 5.81 13.92
N GLN A 97 17.93 6.71 12.97
CA GLN A 97 18.81 6.48 11.83
C GLN A 97 18.43 5.22 11.03
N LEU A 98 17.12 4.99 10.87
CA LEU A 98 16.58 3.84 10.14
C LEU A 98 16.10 4.28 8.74
N PRO A 99 16.36 3.48 7.69
CA PRO A 99 15.81 3.74 6.38
C PRO A 99 14.34 3.30 6.28
N LEU A 100 13.62 3.95 5.36
CA LEU A 100 12.33 3.51 4.84
C LEU A 100 12.29 3.72 3.32
N THR A 101 11.34 3.08 2.67
CA THR A 101 11.02 3.31 1.25
C THR A 101 9.67 4.01 1.18
N VAL A 102 9.58 5.08 0.38
CA VAL A 102 8.32 5.72 0.01
C VAL A 102 7.84 5.12 -1.30
#